data_AF-A0A1R2CSN7-F1
#
_entry.id   AF-A0A1R2CSN7-F1
#
_cell.length_a   1.000
_cell.length_b   1.000
_cell.length_c   1.000
_cell.angle_alpha   90.00
_cell.angle_beta   90.00
_cell.angle_gamma   90.00
#
_symmetry.space_group_name_H-M   'P 1'
#
loop_
_entity.id
_entity.type
_entity.pdbx_description
1 polymer ?
#
loop_
_entity_poly.entity_id
_entity_poly.type
_entity_poly.pdbx_seq_one_letter_code
_entity_poly.pdbx_strand_id
1 'polypeptide(L)'
;MNSPIIIQIIASFLDVETMITFSEVCKLFHKTAQIDSFWEKFYNMKYVGSLEIFGELVIGDLYMKPLNRPRKFLKLYQKGALREKNWSAIKGRFLPDSDIGVISMEIRENLKNPLLPLPMLRREAKNFSTLVQDLLGNAFEEPPLGGFNSFSEAETLMQILYDIQESLIQEYSTNCHSSILCKTRWQLKSKNSYIKKYTKGISKHKSIIQSKSFFVNDMILVIKGLIKTHCTSVLVKLEKISEIKTFLSEYCIRWEAYSASLSSLETILSPLCSIFNTIYDCYFPHKFRTPTFTICRLMIIIWKREVFNYVYETIINGIVIALQKVRENLEKNEYVNMDYLENDILMISKTVQFIVDMSGNELTFQYIDHTEFPAEKKYLMLEQKIERATQQYYIEISTLPLCTCKKLMKYDELFVSRIFLQRTSYKIKKMRLETLLQSYQSHYFSLYKEYGSFFNDELPTDPFMYTAFGKMLFNNDSSLTSTKKIKNFIEYIKVKSHTNDIVEYNNIDGELEEIKKGLCDKNEEIEYINEGQGFSLEIPKEESMFFSLADDIDVEDFEKVAKYGFK
;
A
#
# COMPACT_ATOMS: atom_id res chain seq x y z
N MET A 1 -43.83 -5.60 7.99
CA MET A 1 -44.75 -5.02 8.99
C MET A 1 -45.41 -3.80 8.35
N ASN A 2 -46.74 -3.77 8.34
CA ASN A 2 -47.53 -2.73 7.67
C ASN A 2 -47.37 -1.40 8.41
N SER A 3 -46.42 -0.57 7.94
CA SER A 3 -46.17 0.81 8.37
C SER A 3 -47.41 1.69 8.57
N PRO A 4 -48.53 1.54 7.82
CA PRO A 4 -49.70 2.39 8.02
C PRO A 4 -50.45 2.15 9.34
N ILE A 5 -50.51 0.89 9.80
CA ILE A 5 -51.28 0.51 11.00
C ILE A 5 -50.58 1.02 12.26
N ILE A 6 -49.25 0.92 12.33
CA ILE A 6 -48.47 1.42 13.46
C ILE A 6 -48.55 2.95 13.53
N ILE A 7 -48.49 3.64 12.39
CA ILE A 7 -48.64 5.11 12.34
C ILE A 7 -50.06 5.53 12.75
N GLN A 8 -51.10 4.79 12.34
CA GLN A 8 -52.47 5.05 12.80
C GLN A 8 -52.65 4.85 14.30
N ILE A 9 -52.06 3.78 14.86
CA ILE A 9 -52.09 3.52 16.30
C ILE A 9 -51.35 4.63 17.05
N ILE A 10 -50.13 4.99 16.64
CA ILE A 10 -49.38 6.10 17.26
C ILE A 10 -50.16 7.41 17.15
N ALA A 11 -50.69 7.74 15.97
CA ALA A 11 -51.49 8.96 15.76
C ALA A 11 -52.76 9.00 16.63
N SER A 12 -53.36 7.85 16.97
CA SER A 12 -54.53 7.79 17.85
C SER A 12 -54.26 8.16 19.31
N PHE A 13 -52.99 8.19 19.72
CA PHE A 13 -52.56 8.59 21.07
C PHE A 13 -51.92 9.98 21.13
N LEU A 14 -51.83 10.69 20.00
CA LEU A 14 -51.23 12.02 19.92
C LEU A 14 -52.34 13.07 19.82
N ASP A 15 -52.18 14.18 20.54
CA ASP A 15 -53.04 15.34 20.32
C ASP A 15 -52.80 15.95 18.92
N VAL A 16 -53.73 16.79 18.48
CA VAL A 16 -53.72 17.36 17.13
C VAL A 16 -52.46 18.18 16.88
N GLU A 17 -51.96 18.88 17.89
CA GLU A 17 -50.74 19.68 17.81
C GLU A 17 -49.52 18.78 17.57
N THR A 18 -49.37 17.70 18.35
CA THR A 18 -48.28 16.74 18.20
C THR A 18 -48.38 15.98 16.88
N MET A 19 -49.58 15.66 16.39
CA MET A 19 -49.77 15.08 15.05
C MET A 19 -49.35 16.03 13.93
N ILE A 20 -49.64 17.33 14.04
CA ILE A 20 -49.20 18.36 13.09
C ILE A 20 -47.68 18.45 13.11
N THR A 21 -47.06 18.57 14.29
CA THR A 21 -45.60 18.59 14.44
C THR A 21 -44.96 17.32 13.87
N PHE A 22 -45.51 16.14 14.17
CA PHE A 22 -45.00 14.86 13.64
C PHE A 22 -45.13 14.78 12.12
N SER A 23 -46.24 15.27 11.55
CA SER A 23 -46.46 15.36 10.09
C SER A 23 -45.48 16.32 9.43
N GLU A 24 -45.22 17.48 10.03
CA GLU A 24 -44.23 18.44 9.55
C GLU A 24 -42.81 17.88 9.64
N VAL A 25 -42.45 17.23 10.75
CA VAL A 25 -41.19 16.51 10.91
C VAL A 25 -41.07 15.39 9.87
N CYS A 26 -42.14 14.65 9.57
CA CYS A 26 -42.14 13.61 8.53
C CYS A 26 -42.00 14.20 7.11
N LYS A 27 -42.64 15.34 6.81
CA LYS A 27 -42.50 16.05 5.53
C LYS A 27 -41.09 16.63 5.38
N LEU A 28 -40.56 17.23 6.44
CA LEU A 28 -39.19 17.70 6.51
C LEU A 28 -38.23 16.52 6.33
N PHE A 29 -38.37 15.45 7.11
CA PHE A 29 -37.59 14.22 6.96
C PHE A 29 -37.69 13.65 5.54
N HIS A 30 -38.86 13.64 4.91
CA HIS A 30 -39.02 13.18 3.53
C HIS A 30 -38.25 14.07 2.55
N LYS A 31 -38.30 15.40 2.70
CA LYS A 31 -37.51 16.35 1.91
C LYS A 31 -36.01 16.18 2.18
N THR A 32 -35.59 16.09 3.43
CA THR A 32 -34.18 15.93 3.84
C THR A 32 -33.60 14.57 3.44
N ALA A 33 -34.40 13.50 3.49
CA ALA A 33 -34.05 12.15 3.01
C ALA A 33 -33.98 12.05 1.47
N GLN A 34 -34.37 13.08 0.73
CA GLN A 34 -34.07 13.17 -0.69
C GLN A 34 -32.66 13.76 -0.95
N ILE A 35 -32.01 14.33 0.08
CA ILE A 35 -30.69 14.95 0.00
C ILE A 35 -29.60 13.90 0.29
N ASP A 36 -28.62 13.75 -0.59
CA ASP A 36 -27.54 12.76 -0.42
C ASP A 36 -26.63 13.08 0.79
N SER A 37 -26.46 14.36 1.14
CA SER A 37 -25.67 14.80 2.31
C SER A 37 -26.28 14.36 3.66
N PHE A 38 -27.60 14.20 3.74
CA PHE A 38 -28.25 13.63 4.91
C PHE A 38 -27.86 12.17 5.09
N TRP A 39 -27.97 11.38 4.02
CA TRP A 39 -27.59 9.97 4.04
C TRP A 39 -26.10 9.78 4.26
N GLU A 40 -25.27 10.69 3.76
CA GLU A 40 -23.85 10.73 4.06
C GLU A 40 -23.58 10.88 5.55
N LYS A 41 -24.16 11.89 6.21
CA LYS A 41 -23.98 12.08 7.65
C LYS A 41 -24.46 10.88 8.46
N PHE A 42 -25.65 10.38 8.14
CA PHE A 42 -26.25 9.24 8.84
C PHE A 42 -25.44 7.96 8.64
N TYR A 43 -24.92 7.76 7.43
CA TYR A 43 -24.07 6.61 7.10
C TYR A 43 -22.70 6.71 7.75
N ASN A 44 -22.05 7.88 7.73
CA ASN A 44 -20.75 8.10 8.37
C ASN A 44 -20.85 7.86 9.87
N MET A 45 -21.87 8.42 10.53
CA MET A 45 -22.11 8.19 11.97
C MET A 45 -22.26 6.70 12.30
N LYS A 46 -22.96 5.93 11.46
CA LYS A 46 -23.26 4.52 11.72
C LYS A 46 -22.13 3.55 11.37
N TYR A 47 -21.32 3.82 10.34
CA TYR A 47 -20.39 2.83 9.76
C TYR A 47 -18.93 3.29 9.66
N VAL A 48 -18.65 4.58 9.83
CA VAL A 48 -17.31 5.17 9.65
C VAL A 48 -16.82 5.89 10.91
N GLY A 49 -17.73 6.40 11.75
CA GLY A 49 -17.41 7.11 12.99
C GLY A 49 -17.19 8.60 12.78
N SER A 50 -17.10 9.35 13.89
CA SER A 50 -16.53 10.70 13.85
C SER A 50 -15.02 10.56 13.93
N LEU A 51 -14.33 10.94 12.85
CA LEU A 51 -12.87 11.05 12.85
C LEU A 51 -12.42 12.46 13.21
N GLU A 52 -13.26 13.24 13.88
CA GLU A 52 -12.86 14.50 14.51
C GLU A 52 -11.75 14.30 15.57
N ILE A 53 -11.46 13.05 15.95
CA ILE A 53 -10.31 12.64 16.78
C ILE A 53 -8.97 12.75 16.02
N PHE A 54 -8.97 12.84 14.68
CA PHE A 54 -7.77 13.08 13.86
C PHE A 54 -7.97 14.32 12.97
N GLY A 55 -7.86 15.49 13.59
CA GLY A 55 -7.66 16.77 12.90
C GLY A 55 -8.94 17.56 12.63
N GLU A 56 -9.24 18.49 13.55
CA GLU A 56 -10.03 19.72 13.41
C GLU A 56 -11.42 19.65 12.73
N LEU A 57 -12.44 19.80 13.58
CA LEU A 57 -13.73 20.39 13.20
C LEU A 57 -13.51 21.76 12.56
N VAL A 58 -13.76 21.87 11.25
CA VAL A 58 -14.24 23.13 10.69
C VAL A 58 -15.74 22.99 10.46
N ILE A 59 -16.50 23.51 11.42
CA ILE A 59 -17.87 23.95 11.22
C ILE A 59 -17.81 25.14 10.27
N GLY A 60 -18.33 24.98 9.04
CA GLY A 60 -18.44 26.08 8.10
C GLY A 60 -19.20 25.70 6.83
N ASP A 61 -20.27 26.44 6.56
CA ASP A 61 -20.98 26.60 5.29
C ASP A 61 -21.97 25.53 4.81
N LEU A 62 -23.19 25.67 5.34
CA LEU A 62 -24.46 25.23 4.76
C LEU A 62 -24.85 26.05 3.51
N TYR A 63 -24.05 26.05 2.44
CA TYR A 63 -24.55 26.47 1.12
C TYR A 63 -23.86 25.70 0.00
N MET A 64 -24.40 24.53 -0.36
CA MET A 64 -24.08 23.88 -1.62
C MET A 64 -25.36 23.43 -2.33
N LYS A 65 -25.50 23.89 -3.57
CA LYS A 65 -26.55 23.52 -4.53
C LYS A 65 -26.65 21.98 -4.63
N PRO A 66 -27.85 21.42 -4.84
CA PRO A 66 -28.02 19.99 -5.01
C PRO A 66 -27.24 19.53 -6.24
N LEU A 67 -26.12 18.84 -6.01
CA LEU A 67 -25.40 18.15 -7.06
C LEU A 67 -26.25 16.97 -7.53
N ASN A 68 -26.64 16.99 -8.80
CA ASN A 68 -27.22 15.87 -9.55
C ASN A 68 -26.22 14.70 -9.62
N ARG A 69 -26.01 13.98 -8.53
CA ARG A 69 -25.31 12.69 -8.52
C ARG A 69 -26.21 11.61 -7.93
N PRO A 70 -26.15 10.37 -8.44
CA PRO A 70 -27.01 9.27 -7.99
C PRO A 70 -26.82 9.03 -6.49
N ARG A 71 -27.90 8.73 -5.76
CA ARG A 71 -27.95 8.46 -4.29
C ARG A 71 -26.97 7.36 -3.85
N LYS A 72 -25.67 7.65 -3.80
CA LYS A 72 -24.60 6.68 -3.51
C LYS A 72 -24.68 6.25 -2.04
N PHE A 73 -24.89 7.19 -1.13
CA PHE A 73 -24.94 6.91 0.31
C PHE A 73 -26.20 6.17 0.75
N LEU A 74 -27.36 6.45 0.16
CA LEU A 74 -28.57 5.66 0.43
C LEU A 74 -28.37 4.18 0.04
N LYS A 75 -27.76 3.91 -1.12
CA LYS A 75 -27.44 2.55 -1.55
C LYS A 75 -26.44 1.87 -0.61
N LEU A 76 -25.45 2.62 -0.12
CA LEU A 76 -24.50 2.11 0.87
C LEU A 76 -25.19 1.79 2.21
N TYR A 77 -26.08 2.68 2.67
CA TYR A 77 -26.87 2.46 3.88
C TYR A 77 -27.75 1.21 3.76
N GLN A 78 -28.43 1.03 2.62
CA GLN A 78 -29.22 -0.17 2.32
C GLN A 78 -28.35 -1.45 2.27
N LYS A 79 -27.14 -1.37 1.70
CA LYS A 79 -26.18 -2.48 1.74
C LYS A 79 -25.78 -2.81 3.18
N GLY A 80 -25.47 -1.81 4.00
CA GLY A 80 -25.16 -1.98 5.42
C GLY A 80 -26.29 -2.68 6.18
N ALA A 81 -27.53 -2.21 6.02
CA ALA A 81 -28.71 -2.85 6.63
C ALA A 81 -28.91 -4.30 6.16
N LEU A 82 -28.61 -4.61 4.89
CA LEU A 82 -28.63 -5.99 4.40
C LEU A 82 -27.54 -6.86 5.04
N ARG A 83 -26.36 -6.30 5.33
CA ARG A 83 -25.30 -7.01 6.05
C ARG A 83 -25.69 -7.27 7.50
N GLU A 84 -26.34 -6.31 8.16
CA GLU A 84 -26.92 -6.50 9.50
C GLU A 84 -27.94 -7.63 9.50
N LYS A 85 -28.78 -7.74 8.46
CA LYS A 85 -29.72 -8.86 8.32
C LYS A 85 -29.02 -10.22 8.18
N ASN A 86 -27.84 -10.28 7.57
CA ASN A 86 -27.09 -11.55 7.46
C ASN A 86 -26.53 -12.00 8.82
N TRP A 87 -26.14 -11.06 9.70
CA TRP A 87 -25.80 -11.41 11.09
C TRP A 87 -26.98 -12.06 11.81
N SER A 88 -28.21 -11.59 11.57
CA SER A 88 -29.41 -12.21 12.13
C SER A 88 -29.68 -13.63 11.62
N ALA A 89 -29.09 -14.06 10.50
CA ALA A 89 -29.31 -15.38 9.93
C ALA A 89 -28.35 -16.45 10.50
N ILE A 90 -27.31 -16.05 11.23
CA ILE A 90 -26.42 -16.97 11.96
C ILE A 90 -26.72 -17.03 13.46
N LYS A 91 -27.66 -16.19 13.93
CA LYS A 91 -28.16 -16.15 15.31
C LYS A 91 -28.73 -17.49 15.77
N GLY A 92 -28.43 -17.87 17.01
CA GLY A 92 -28.96 -19.06 17.68
C GLY A 92 -28.51 -20.40 17.10
N ARG A 93 -27.49 -20.45 16.23
CA ARG A 93 -26.94 -21.72 15.71
C ARG A 93 -26.01 -22.41 16.70
N PHE A 94 -24.80 -21.89 16.85
CA PHE A 94 -23.78 -22.38 17.79
C PHE A 94 -23.50 -21.39 18.92
N LEU A 95 -23.91 -20.13 18.74
CA LEU A 95 -23.70 -19.06 19.70
C LEU A 95 -25.04 -18.42 20.08
N PRO A 96 -25.20 -18.03 21.36
CA PRO A 96 -26.28 -17.17 21.81
C PRO A 96 -26.40 -15.88 20.98
N ASP A 97 -27.61 -15.36 20.88
CA ASP A 97 -27.90 -14.11 20.16
C ASP A 97 -27.15 -12.89 20.73
N SER A 98 -26.89 -12.90 22.04
CA SER A 98 -26.08 -11.89 22.73
C SER A 98 -24.67 -11.84 22.16
N ASP A 99 -24.04 -13.00 22.00
CA ASP A 99 -22.61 -13.13 21.72
C ASP A 99 -22.32 -12.76 20.26
N ILE A 100 -23.21 -13.18 19.34
CA ILE A 100 -23.17 -12.74 17.94
C ILE A 100 -23.37 -11.22 17.84
N GLY A 101 -24.20 -10.64 18.70
CA GLY A 101 -24.37 -9.20 18.84
C GLY A 101 -23.07 -8.50 19.25
N VAL A 102 -22.39 -9.03 20.27
CA VAL A 102 -21.12 -8.52 20.79
C VAL A 102 -20.03 -8.58 19.71
N ILE A 103 -19.83 -9.73 19.05
CA ILE A 103 -18.83 -9.88 17.97
C ILE A 103 -19.07 -8.85 16.85
N SER A 104 -20.33 -8.71 16.43
CA SER A 104 -20.69 -7.77 15.36
C SER A 104 -20.46 -6.31 15.76
N MET A 105 -20.71 -5.98 17.03
CA MET A 105 -20.47 -4.64 17.57
C MET A 105 -18.97 -4.36 17.67
N GLU A 106 -18.21 -5.29 18.20
CA GLU A 106 -16.76 -5.17 18.39
C GLU A 106 -16.05 -4.95 17.05
N ILE A 107 -16.36 -5.76 16.04
CA ILE A 107 -15.79 -5.58 14.69
C ILE A 107 -16.11 -4.20 14.12
N ARG A 108 -17.33 -3.69 14.37
CA ARG A 108 -17.74 -2.38 13.86
C ARG A 108 -17.04 -1.25 14.58
N GLU A 109 -17.02 -1.25 15.91
CA GLU A 109 -16.36 -0.19 16.67
C GLU A 109 -14.85 -0.20 16.42
N ASN A 110 -14.24 -1.37 16.25
CA ASN A 110 -12.83 -1.48 15.88
C ASN A 110 -12.51 -0.86 14.51
N LEU A 111 -13.30 -1.18 13.47
CA LEU A 111 -13.14 -0.57 12.13
C LEU A 111 -13.43 0.94 12.13
N LYS A 112 -14.30 1.39 13.04
CA LYS A 112 -14.78 2.77 13.13
C LYS A 112 -13.81 3.67 13.89
N ASN A 113 -13.31 3.18 15.02
CA ASN A 113 -12.45 3.88 15.97
C ASN A 113 -11.30 2.96 16.41
N PRO A 114 -10.38 2.62 15.51
CA PRO A 114 -9.29 1.71 15.84
C PRO A 114 -8.35 2.34 16.86
N LEU A 115 -7.93 1.53 17.84
CA LEU A 115 -6.87 1.90 18.75
C LEU A 115 -5.55 1.90 18.00
N LEU A 116 -4.96 3.08 17.83
CA LEU A 116 -3.69 3.19 17.11
C LEU A 116 -2.55 2.62 17.97
N PRO A 117 -1.75 1.68 17.43
CA PRO A 117 -0.54 1.25 18.11
C PRO A 117 0.44 2.42 18.20
N LEU A 118 1.01 2.62 19.38
CA LEU A 118 2.12 3.54 19.61
C LEU A 118 3.42 2.71 19.67
N PRO A 119 4.46 3.02 18.88
CA PRO A 119 4.56 4.12 17.91
C PRO A 119 3.83 3.85 16.58
N MET A 120 3.30 4.92 15.98
CA MET A 120 2.71 4.90 14.64
C MET A 120 3.78 4.48 13.63
N LEU A 121 3.63 3.33 12.98
CA LEU A 121 4.51 2.79 11.91
C LEU A 121 6.01 3.00 12.17
N ARG A 122 6.71 1.97 12.65
CA ARG A 122 8.16 1.99 12.89
C ARG A 122 8.88 2.56 11.66
N ARG A 123 9.39 3.77 11.79
CA ARG A 123 10.27 4.42 10.83
C ARG A 123 11.60 4.63 11.52
N GLU A 124 12.42 3.58 11.53
CA GLU A 124 13.85 3.81 11.58
C GLU A 124 14.31 4.04 10.15
N ALA A 125 15.20 5.02 9.94
CA ALA A 125 15.75 5.25 8.62
C ALA A 125 16.35 3.93 8.09
N LYS A 126 15.86 3.46 6.94
CA LYS A 126 16.22 2.19 6.25
C LYS A 126 15.46 0.92 6.67
N ASN A 127 14.50 0.97 7.60
CA ASN A 127 13.65 -0.19 7.91
C ASN A 127 12.25 0.02 7.33
N PHE A 128 11.89 -0.74 6.29
CA PHE A 128 10.60 -0.64 5.61
C PHE A 128 9.48 -1.45 6.25
N SER A 129 9.77 -2.28 7.26
CA SER A 129 8.82 -3.24 7.85
C SER A 129 7.58 -2.55 8.45
N THR A 130 6.47 -2.60 7.72
CA THR A 130 5.15 -2.24 8.28
C THR A 130 4.57 -3.41 9.04
N LEU A 131 3.58 -3.13 9.91
CA LEU A 131 2.75 -4.16 10.52
C LEU A 131 2.20 -5.15 9.46
N VAL A 132 1.83 -4.68 8.27
CA VAL A 132 1.34 -5.55 7.19
C VAL A 132 2.45 -6.47 6.68
N GLN A 133 3.67 -5.97 6.55
CA GLN A 133 4.81 -6.75 6.09
C GLN A 133 5.28 -7.74 7.14
N ASP A 134 5.25 -7.39 8.42
CA ASP A 134 5.52 -8.32 9.52
C ASP A 134 4.48 -9.44 9.54
N LEU A 135 3.19 -9.09 9.38
CA LEU A 135 2.09 -10.07 9.40
C LEU A 135 2.06 -10.96 8.15
N LEU A 136 2.40 -10.42 6.97
CA LEU A 136 2.43 -11.19 5.73
C LEU A 136 3.75 -11.94 5.51
N GLY A 137 4.87 -11.39 5.95
CA GLY A 137 6.19 -12.04 5.90
C GLY A 137 6.26 -13.27 6.79
N ASN A 138 5.50 -13.28 7.89
CA ASN A 138 5.35 -14.42 8.80
C ASN A 138 4.09 -15.26 8.52
N ALA A 139 3.48 -15.16 7.32
CA ALA A 139 2.21 -15.84 7.00
C ALA A 139 2.27 -17.39 7.00
N PHE A 140 3.46 -17.97 7.19
CA PHE A 140 3.69 -19.40 7.32
C PHE A 140 3.90 -19.85 8.77
N GLU A 141 3.98 -18.91 9.71
CA GLU A 141 4.13 -19.18 11.14
C GLU A 141 2.81 -18.93 11.87
N GLU A 142 2.62 -19.59 13.03
CA GLU A 142 1.55 -19.20 13.94
C GLU A 142 1.92 -17.85 14.58
N PRO A 143 1.00 -16.86 14.57
CA PRO A 143 1.30 -15.55 15.12
C PRO A 143 1.68 -15.68 16.60
N PRO A 144 2.74 -14.99 17.07
CA PRO A 144 3.13 -15.07 18.47
C PRO A 144 1.97 -14.63 19.37
N LEU A 145 1.49 -15.53 20.21
CA LEU A 145 0.37 -15.35 21.15
C LEU A 145 0.61 -14.22 22.18
N GLY A 146 1.83 -13.66 22.26
CA GLY A 146 2.28 -12.81 23.37
C GLY A 146 2.80 -11.42 22.99
N GLY A 147 2.25 -10.77 21.95
CA GLY A 147 2.75 -9.45 21.50
C GLY A 147 1.75 -8.30 21.51
N PHE A 148 0.44 -8.58 21.55
CA PHE A 148 -0.60 -7.57 21.44
C PHE A 148 -1.42 -7.56 22.72
N ASN A 149 -1.47 -6.42 23.41
CA ASN A 149 -2.23 -6.25 24.65
C ASN A 149 -3.61 -6.89 24.52
N SER A 150 -3.87 -7.94 25.30
CA SER A 150 -5.17 -8.60 25.30
C SER A 150 -6.21 -7.61 25.84
N PHE A 151 -7.22 -7.33 25.03
CA PHE A 151 -8.41 -6.64 25.51
C PHE A 151 -9.24 -7.64 26.33
N SER A 152 -9.69 -7.25 27.52
CA SER A 152 -10.47 -8.13 28.42
C SER A 152 -11.74 -8.72 27.77
N GLU A 153 -12.31 -8.01 26.80
CA GLU A 153 -13.50 -8.45 26.05
C GLU A 153 -13.14 -9.40 24.90
N ALA A 154 -11.94 -9.27 24.32
CA ALA A 154 -11.41 -10.22 23.34
C ALA A 154 -11.17 -11.59 23.97
N GLU A 155 -10.69 -11.64 25.22
CA GLU A 155 -10.52 -12.90 25.98
C GLU A 155 -11.84 -13.67 26.14
N THR A 156 -12.94 -12.95 26.41
CA THR A 156 -14.28 -13.56 26.54
C THR A 156 -14.76 -14.16 25.21
N LEU A 157 -14.58 -13.44 24.10
CA LEU A 157 -14.92 -13.92 22.77
C LEU A 157 -14.03 -15.07 22.30
N MET A 158 -12.74 -15.03 22.67
CA MET A 158 -11.82 -16.12 22.37
C MET A 158 -12.25 -17.40 23.07
N GLN A 159 -12.58 -17.33 24.36
CA GLN A 159 -13.03 -18.48 25.14
C GLN A 159 -14.30 -19.11 24.54
N ILE A 160 -15.28 -18.29 24.15
CA ILE A 160 -16.52 -18.75 23.53
C ILE A 160 -16.26 -19.58 22.26
N LEU A 161 -15.32 -19.15 21.41
CA LEU A 161 -14.99 -19.87 20.17
C LEU A 161 -14.20 -21.15 20.43
N TYR A 162 -13.31 -21.15 21.44
CA TYR A 162 -12.61 -22.37 21.88
C TYR A 162 -13.58 -23.42 22.43
N ASP A 163 -14.56 -23.00 23.23
CA ASP A 163 -15.52 -23.91 23.86
C ASP A 163 -16.37 -24.68 22.83
N ILE A 164 -16.60 -24.10 21.65
CA ILE A 164 -17.40 -24.73 20.57
C ILE A 164 -16.55 -25.35 19.45
N GLN A 165 -15.21 -25.32 19.54
CA GLN A 165 -14.30 -25.72 18.47
C GLN A 165 -14.56 -27.14 17.96
N GLU A 166 -14.68 -28.13 18.87
CA GLU A 166 -14.89 -29.52 18.47
C GLU A 166 -16.21 -29.71 17.71
N SER A 167 -17.27 -29.04 18.16
CA SER A 167 -18.59 -29.07 17.52
C SER A 167 -18.54 -28.49 16.10
N LEU A 168 -17.76 -27.41 15.91
CA LEU A 168 -17.56 -26.79 14.60
C LEU A 168 -16.73 -27.68 13.66
N ILE A 169 -15.71 -28.35 14.16
CA ILE A 169 -14.90 -29.30 13.36
C ILE A 169 -15.77 -30.51 12.95
N GLN A 170 -16.60 -31.02 13.85
CA GLN A 170 -17.53 -32.12 13.55
C GLN A 170 -18.56 -31.75 12.48
N GLU A 171 -19.05 -30.50 12.43
CA GLU A 171 -19.96 -30.02 11.39
C GLU A 171 -19.39 -30.29 9.98
N TYR A 172 -18.08 -30.10 9.81
CA TYR A 172 -17.38 -30.33 8.54
C TYR A 172 -17.13 -31.80 8.25
N SER A 173 -16.75 -32.60 9.26
CA SER A 173 -16.46 -34.05 9.09
C SER A 173 -17.59 -34.84 8.40
N THR A 174 -18.83 -34.36 8.49
CA THR A 174 -20.03 -34.99 7.92
C THR A 174 -20.37 -34.53 6.49
N ASN A 175 -19.75 -33.47 5.97
CA ASN A 175 -20.13 -32.84 4.69
C ASN A 175 -18.90 -32.41 3.87
N CYS A 176 -18.79 -32.86 2.62
CA CYS A 176 -17.63 -32.59 1.76
C CYS A 176 -17.79 -31.32 0.88
N HIS A 177 -17.25 -30.17 1.32
CA HIS A 177 -17.16 -28.97 0.47
C HIS A 177 -15.76 -28.33 0.46
N SER A 178 -14.78 -29.09 -0.03
CA SER A 178 -13.39 -28.65 -0.21
C SER A 178 -13.26 -27.37 -1.06
N SER A 179 -14.14 -27.15 -2.05
CA SER A 179 -14.12 -25.96 -2.90
C SER A 179 -14.41 -24.65 -2.15
N ILE A 180 -15.28 -24.67 -1.14
CA ILE A 180 -15.59 -23.50 -0.31
C ILE A 180 -14.40 -23.16 0.59
N LEU A 181 -13.77 -24.18 1.16
CA LEU A 181 -12.56 -24.04 1.99
C LEU A 181 -11.40 -23.47 1.16
N CYS A 182 -11.11 -24.03 -0.02
CA CYS A 182 -10.11 -23.48 -0.95
C CYS A 182 -10.39 -22.02 -1.32
N LYS A 183 -11.62 -21.73 -1.75
CA LYS A 183 -12.02 -20.37 -2.12
C LYS A 183 -11.87 -19.37 -0.97
N THR A 184 -12.09 -19.82 0.26
CA THR A 184 -11.99 -18.97 1.45
C THR A 184 -10.53 -18.81 1.90
N ARG A 185 -9.75 -19.90 2.02
CA ARG A 185 -8.32 -19.86 2.35
C ARG A 185 -7.54 -18.94 1.40
N TRP A 186 -7.77 -19.10 0.09
CA TRP A 186 -7.05 -18.39 -0.97
C TRP A 186 -7.75 -17.13 -1.47
N GLN A 187 -8.92 -16.81 -0.93
CA GLN A 187 -9.72 -15.63 -1.32
C GLN A 187 -9.95 -15.53 -2.84
N LEU A 188 -10.11 -16.67 -3.53
CA LEU A 188 -10.21 -16.76 -4.99
C LEU A 188 -11.39 -15.94 -5.54
N LYS A 189 -11.20 -15.33 -6.71
CA LYS A 189 -12.26 -14.57 -7.40
C LYS A 189 -13.32 -15.53 -7.93
N SER A 190 -14.58 -15.12 -7.93
CA SER A 190 -15.64 -15.85 -8.63
C SER A 190 -15.67 -15.38 -10.09
N LYS A 191 -15.68 -16.31 -11.06
CA LYS A 191 -15.77 -16.05 -12.52
C LYS A 191 -16.78 -14.96 -12.93
N ASN A 192 -17.82 -14.72 -12.13
CA ASN A 192 -18.86 -13.73 -12.40
C ASN A 192 -18.54 -12.27 -12.01
N SER A 193 -17.36 -11.94 -11.46
CA SER A 193 -17.09 -10.59 -10.94
C SER A 193 -16.71 -9.53 -11.98
N TYR A 194 -16.12 -9.91 -13.12
CA TYR A 194 -15.66 -8.95 -14.13
C TYR A 194 -16.78 -8.45 -15.07
N ILE A 195 -17.84 -9.25 -15.26
CA ILE A 195 -18.88 -8.97 -16.28
C ILE A 195 -20.12 -8.25 -15.69
N LYS A 196 -20.31 -8.20 -14.36
CA LYS A 196 -21.56 -7.70 -13.75
C LYS A 196 -21.53 -6.31 -13.11
N LYS A 197 -20.40 -5.57 -13.13
CA LYS A 197 -20.28 -4.34 -12.31
C LYS A 197 -20.96 -3.09 -12.87
N TYR A 198 -21.41 -3.06 -14.13
CA TYR A 198 -22.10 -1.88 -14.69
C TYR A 198 -23.47 -2.13 -15.32
N THR A 199 -23.92 -3.39 -15.38
CA THR A 199 -25.23 -3.74 -15.95
C THR A 199 -25.96 -4.73 -15.05
N LYS A 200 -26.66 -4.20 -14.03
CA LYS A 200 -28.02 -4.60 -13.66
C LYS A 200 -28.46 -3.90 -12.38
N GLY A 201 -29.58 -3.21 -12.46
CA GLY A 201 -30.33 -2.76 -11.31
C GLY A 201 -30.58 -3.93 -10.36
N ILE A 202 -30.43 -3.63 -9.07
CA ILE A 202 -30.99 -4.33 -7.90
C ILE A 202 -31.42 -5.77 -8.22
N SER A 203 -30.45 -6.71 -8.26
CA SER A 203 -30.84 -8.12 -8.25
C SER A 203 -31.51 -8.39 -6.90
N LYS A 204 -32.71 -8.98 -6.94
CA LYS A 204 -33.52 -9.44 -5.80
C LYS A 204 -32.66 -9.86 -4.62
N HIS A 205 -32.99 -9.34 -3.43
CA HIS A 205 -32.44 -9.66 -2.11
C HIS A 205 -32.24 -11.17 -1.93
N LYS A 206 -31.07 -11.70 -2.32
CA LYS A 206 -30.67 -13.07 -2.03
C LYS A 206 -29.79 -13.01 -0.79
N SER A 207 -30.20 -13.69 0.28
CA SER A 207 -29.34 -13.89 1.44
C SER A 207 -28.03 -14.51 0.97
N ILE A 208 -26.92 -14.05 1.53
CA ILE A 208 -25.58 -14.60 1.21
C ILE A 208 -25.43 -15.98 1.83
N ILE A 209 -26.10 -16.18 2.97
CA ILE A 209 -26.22 -17.44 3.69
C ILE A 209 -27.22 -18.33 2.95
N GLN A 210 -26.77 -19.52 2.60
CA GLN A 210 -27.59 -20.56 1.98
C GLN A 210 -28.02 -21.54 3.08
N SER A 211 -29.17 -22.21 2.95
CA SER A 211 -29.69 -23.11 3.99
C SER A 211 -28.85 -24.36 4.28
N LYS A 212 -27.67 -24.51 3.64
CA LYS A 212 -26.71 -25.61 3.78
C LYS A 212 -25.26 -25.15 3.98
N SER A 213 -25.02 -23.89 4.34
CA SER A 213 -23.66 -23.39 4.62
C SER A 213 -23.25 -23.62 6.07
N PHE A 214 -21.97 -24.01 6.24
CA PHE A 214 -21.34 -24.22 7.55
C PHE A 214 -21.21 -22.92 8.34
N PHE A 215 -21.28 -23.04 9.67
CA PHE A 215 -21.25 -21.88 10.55
C PHE A 215 -19.96 -21.06 10.43
N VAL A 216 -18.79 -21.71 10.41
CA VAL A 216 -17.48 -21.02 10.28
C VAL A 216 -17.40 -20.23 8.97
N ASN A 217 -17.82 -20.84 7.85
CA ASN A 217 -17.87 -20.16 6.56
C ASN A 217 -18.86 -18.99 6.56
N ASP A 218 -20.03 -19.16 7.17
CA ASP A 218 -21.03 -18.09 7.27
C ASP A 218 -20.51 -16.91 8.10
N MET A 219 -19.85 -17.19 9.24
CA MET A 219 -19.16 -16.18 10.04
C MET A 219 -18.16 -15.39 9.20
N ILE A 220 -17.24 -16.08 8.50
CA ILE A 220 -16.25 -15.43 7.64
C ILE A 220 -16.92 -14.59 6.54
N LEU A 221 -17.99 -15.08 5.92
CA LEU A 221 -18.72 -14.35 4.87
C LEU A 221 -19.40 -13.09 5.39
N VAL A 222 -19.94 -13.15 6.61
CA VAL A 222 -20.60 -12.02 7.24
C VAL A 222 -19.57 -10.98 7.70
N ILE A 223 -18.46 -11.39 8.31
CA ILE A 223 -17.30 -10.54 8.66
C ILE A 223 -16.75 -9.83 7.42
N LYS A 224 -16.44 -10.60 6.37
CA LYS A 224 -16.03 -10.07 5.05
C LYS A 224 -17.04 -9.06 4.49
N GLY A 225 -18.32 -9.25 4.75
CA GLY A 225 -19.40 -8.35 4.34
C GLY A 225 -19.35 -7.00 5.05
N LEU A 226 -19.04 -6.97 6.35
CA LEU A 226 -18.84 -5.74 7.11
C LEU A 226 -17.61 -4.97 6.62
N ILE A 227 -16.46 -5.63 6.57
CA ILE A 227 -15.18 -5.03 6.14
C ILE A 227 -15.33 -4.42 4.73
N LYS A 228 -15.92 -5.16 3.78
CA LYS A 228 -16.19 -4.64 2.43
C LYS A 228 -17.06 -3.39 2.44
N THR A 229 -18.04 -3.33 3.33
CA THR A 229 -18.95 -2.19 3.43
C THR A 229 -18.17 -0.96 3.89
N HIS A 230 -17.36 -1.11 4.94
CA HIS A 230 -16.45 -0.07 5.44
C HIS A 230 -15.48 0.42 4.35
N CYS A 231 -14.79 -0.50 3.65
CA CYS A 231 -13.90 -0.13 2.54
C CYS A 231 -14.63 0.63 1.42
N THR A 232 -15.86 0.23 1.08
CA THR A 232 -16.65 0.95 0.08
C THR A 232 -16.98 2.37 0.55
N SER A 233 -17.23 2.56 1.86
CA SER A 233 -17.42 3.88 2.46
C SER A 233 -16.19 4.76 2.29
N VAL A 234 -15.01 4.23 2.61
CA VAL A 234 -13.73 4.92 2.48
C VAL A 234 -13.50 5.34 1.04
N LEU A 235 -13.71 4.44 0.07
CA LEU A 235 -13.59 4.78 -1.35
C LEU A 235 -14.50 5.95 -1.75
N VAL A 236 -15.78 5.93 -1.35
CA VAL A 236 -16.71 7.02 -1.68
C VAL A 236 -16.30 8.35 -1.06
N LYS A 237 -15.66 8.34 0.13
CA LYS A 237 -15.08 9.56 0.72
C LYS A 237 -13.90 10.06 -0.10
N LEU A 238 -12.96 9.18 -0.44
CA LEU A 238 -11.77 9.52 -1.23
C LEU A 238 -12.15 10.08 -2.62
N GLU A 239 -13.17 9.52 -3.29
CA GLU A 239 -13.68 9.99 -4.59
C GLU A 239 -14.18 11.45 -4.58
N LYS A 240 -14.43 12.04 -3.41
CA LYS A 240 -14.88 13.44 -3.30
C LYS A 240 -13.74 14.44 -3.21
N ILE A 241 -12.52 14.00 -2.91
CA ILE A 241 -11.39 14.88 -2.70
C ILE A 241 -10.74 15.14 -4.06
N SER A 242 -10.82 16.37 -4.55
CA SER A 242 -10.24 16.77 -5.84
C SER A 242 -8.79 17.20 -5.73
N GLU A 243 -8.40 17.77 -4.60
CA GLU A 243 -7.04 18.25 -4.37
C GLU A 243 -6.10 17.10 -4.03
N ILE A 244 -4.99 16.97 -4.76
CA ILE A 244 -4.11 15.81 -4.68
C ILE A 244 -3.40 15.67 -3.32
N LYS A 245 -2.94 16.77 -2.70
CA LYS A 245 -2.26 16.72 -1.40
C LYS A 245 -3.22 16.27 -0.30
N THR A 246 -4.41 16.86 -0.29
CA THR A 246 -5.50 16.48 0.62
C THR A 246 -5.94 15.03 0.40
N PHE A 247 -5.99 14.58 -0.86
CA PHE A 247 -6.31 13.20 -1.21
C PHE A 247 -5.28 12.21 -0.66
N LEU A 248 -3.98 12.47 -0.85
CA LEU A 248 -2.90 11.62 -0.35
C LEU A 248 -2.88 11.57 1.18
N SER A 249 -3.02 12.72 1.83
CA SER A 249 -3.10 12.81 3.30
C SER A 249 -4.28 12.02 3.86
N GLU A 250 -5.49 12.22 3.32
CA GLU A 250 -6.66 11.46 3.74
C GLU A 250 -6.49 9.97 3.49
N TYR A 251 -5.91 9.57 2.35
CA TYR A 251 -5.62 8.16 2.09
C TYR A 251 -4.69 7.56 3.16
N CYS A 252 -3.65 8.30 3.56
CA CYS A 252 -2.73 7.87 4.62
C CYS A 252 -3.46 7.65 5.94
N ILE A 253 -4.25 8.63 6.38
CA ILE A 253 -5.03 8.54 7.63
C ILE A 253 -5.95 7.33 7.61
N ARG A 254 -6.63 7.08 6.48
CA ARG A 254 -7.58 5.98 6.34
C ARG A 254 -6.90 4.62 6.36
N TRP A 255 -5.76 4.50 5.68
CA TRP A 255 -5.01 3.27 5.68
C TRP A 255 -4.38 2.99 7.05
N GLU A 256 -3.84 4.00 7.74
CA GLU A 256 -3.30 3.85 9.10
C GLU A 256 -4.37 3.40 10.11
N ALA A 257 -5.56 3.98 10.05
CA ALA A 257 -6.69 3.53 10.85
C ALA A 257 -7.05 2.08 10.51
N TYR A 258 -7.12 1.75 9.22
CA TYR A 258 -7.45 0.40 8.78
C TYR A 258 -6.38 -0.62 9.19
N SER A 259 -5.09 -0.27 9.12
CA SER A 259 -3.99 -1.15 9.51
C SER A 259 -3.93 -1.36 11.01
N ALA A 260 -4.25 -0.36 11.83
CA ALA A 260 -4.46 -0.54 13.26
C ALA A 260 -5.61 -1.52 13.55
N SER A 261 -6.71 -1.43 12.78
CA SER A 261 -7.83 -2.39 12.88
C SER A 261 -7.40 -3.82 12.54
N LEU A 262 -6.45 -4.02 11.62
CA LEU A 262 -5.95 -5.35 11.26
C LEU A 262 -5.44 -6.10 12.49
N SER A 263 -4.57 -5.45 13.27
CA SER A 263 -3.92 -6.07 14.44
C SER A 263 -4.95 -6.49 15.49
N SER A 264 -5.89 -5.60 15.78
CA SER A 264 -6.89 -5.84 16.82
C SER A 264 -7.89 -6.91 16.40
N LEU A 265 -8.38 -6.86 15.14
CA LEU A 265 -9.31 -7.86 14.64
C LEU A 265 -8.67 -9.23 14.46
N GLU A 266 -7.39 -9.29 14.10
CA GLU A 266 -6.64 -10.54 14.09
C GLU A 266 -6.64 -11.19 15.46
N THR A 267 -6.39 -10.41 16.52
CA THR A 267 -6.40 -10.92 17.89
C THR A 267 -7.80 -11.43 18.28
N ILE A 268 -8.85 -10.63 18.06
CA ILE A 268 -10.23 -10.97 18.43
C ILE A 268 -10.73 -12.22 17.69
N LEU A 269 -10.33 -12.41 16.44
CA LEU A 269 -10.85 -13.45 15.56
C LEU A 269 -9.84 -14.60 15.32
N SER A 270 -8.69 -14.59 15.99
CA SER A 270 -7.66 -15.63 15.88
C SER A 270 -8.22 -17.04 16.12
N PRO A 271 -9.08 -17.30 17.13
CA PRO A 271 -9.65 -18.64 17.31
C PRO A 271 -10.50 -19.09 16.12
N LEU A 272 -11.27 -18.18 15.50
CA LEU A 272 -12.03 -18.49 14.28
C LEU A 272 -11.08 -18.86 13.13
N CYS A 273 -9.96 -18.15 13.00
CA CYS A 273 -8.92 -18.47 12.02
C CYS A 273 -8.27 -19.84 12.29
N SER A 274 -7.92 -20.14 13.54
CA SER A 274 -7.37 -21.43 13.96
C SER A 274 -8.32 -22.59 13.65
N ILE A 275 -9.61 -22.45 13.98
CA ILE A 275 -10.64 -23.44 13.67
C ILE A 275 -10.74 -23.65 12.15
N PHE A 276 -10.79 -22.57 11.38
CA PHE A 276 -10.84 -22.66 9.92
C PHE A 276 -9.60 -23.33 9.34
N ASN A 277 -8.40 -23.00 9.84
CA ASN A 277 -7.14 -23.58 9.39
C ASN A 277 -7.07 -25.07 9.71
N THR A 278 -7.44 -25.47 10.94
CA THR A 278 -7.54 -26.87 11.35
C THR A 278 -8.46 -27.66 10.42
N ILE A 279 -9.66 -27.12 10.15
CA ILE A 279 -10.60 -27.73 9.21
C ILE A 279 -9.96 -27.85 7.82
N TYR A 280 -9.34 -26.79 7.31
CA TYR A 280 -8.67 -26.81 6.00
C TYR A 280 -7.61 -27.90 5.91
N ASP A 281 -6.72 -27.98 6.89
CA ASP A 281 -5.59 -28.90 6.90
C ASP A 281 -6.04 -30.37 7.00
N CYS A 282 -7.20 -30.65 7.61
CA CYS A 282 -7.82 -31.98 7.56
C CYS A 282 -8.24 -32.43 6.13
N TYR A 283 -8.57 -31.50 5.22
CA TYR A 283 -9.01 -31.83 3.85
C TYR A 283 -7.91 -31.73 2.79
N PHE A 284 -6.85 -30.96 3.08
CA PHE A 284 -5.79 -30.64 2.12
C PHE A 284 -4.43 -31.04 2.69
N PRO A 285 -3.98 -32.30 2.53
CA PRO A 285 -2.66 -32.71 2.98
C PRO A 285 -1.58 -31.87 2.29
N HIS A 286 -0.63 -31.35 3.08
CA HIS A 286 0.35 -30.32 2.73
C HIS A 286 1.33 -30.71 1.60
N LYS A 287 0.87 -30.72 0.34
CA LYS A 287 1.76 -30.89 -0.84
C LYS A 287 2.54 -29.64 -1.21
N PHE A 288 2.01 -28.48 -0.87
CA PHE A 288 2.66 -27.18 -1.05
C PHE A 288 2.58 -26.42 0.27
N ARG A 289 3.54 -25.52 0.51
CA ARG A 289 3.40 -24.52 1.58
C ARG A 289 2.22 -23.62 1.25
N THR A 290 1.16 -23.71 2.06
CA THR A 290 -0.02 -22.86 1.90
C THR A 290 -0.09 -21.88 3.06
N PRO A 291 -0.22 -20.57 2.79
CA PRO A 291 -0.23 -19.56 3.83
C PRO A 291 -1.53 -19.68 4.65
N THR A 292 -1.45 -19.46 5.96
CA THR A 292 -2.59 -19.62 6.90
C THR A 292 -3.72 -18.64 6.59
N PHE A 293 -4.99 -19.04 6.77
CA PHE A 293 -6.06 -18.05 6.71
C PHE A 293 -6.01 -17.20 7.98
N THR A 294 -5.93 -15.89 7.78
CA THR A 294 -5.93 -14.87 8.84
C THR A 294 -6.91 -13.76 8.47
N ILE A 295 -7.40 -13.04 9.47
CA ILE A 295 -8.24 -11.87 9.24
C ILE A 295 -7.43 -10.74 8.60
N CYS A 296 -6.15 -10.59 8.97
CA CYS A 296 -5.25 -9.65 8.33
C CYS A 296 -5.19 -9.86 6.81
N ARG A 297 -4.95 -11.09 6.35
CA ARG A 297 -4.90 -11.41 4.92
C ARG A 297 -6.23 -11.13 4.24
N LEU A 298 -7.34 -11.52 4.87
CA LEU A 298 -8.69 -11.22 4.37
C LEU A 298 -8.90 -9.71 4.19
N MET A 299 -8.56 -8.93 5.20
CA MET A 299 -8.74 -7.48 5.22
C MET A 299 -7.84 -6.75 4.21
N ILE A 300 -6.57 -7.14 4.07
CA ILE A 300 -5.66 -6.57 3.07
C ILE A 300 -6.18 -6.83 1.65
N ILE A 301 -6.63 -8.06 1.37
CA ILE A 301 -7.21 -8.43 0.07
C ILE A 301 -8.50 -7.64 -0.20
N ILE A 302 -9.33 -7.40 0.83
CA ILE A 302 -10.53 -6.57 0.69
C ILE A 302 -10.14 -5.12 0.39
N TRP A 303 -9.20 -4.53 1.11
CA TRP A 303 -8.74 -3.16 0.86
C TRP A 303 -8.18 -3.00 -0.56
N LYS A 304 -7.33 -3.94 -0.98
CA LYS A 304 -6.77 -3.99 -2.33
C LYS A 304 -7.87 -3.96 -3.40
N ARG A 305 -8.90 -4.80 -3.23
CA ARG A 305 -9.99 -5.00 -4.20
C ARG A 305 -11.06 -3.90 -4.18
N GLU A 306 -11.37 -3.34 -3.02
CA GLU A 306 -12.50 -2.41 -2.85
C GLU A 306 -12.05 -0.95 -2.76
N VAL A 307 -10.78 -0.66 -2.44
CA VAL A 307 -10.24 0.71 -2.35
C VAL A 307 -9.08 0.89 -3.31
N PHE A 308 -7.93 0.27 -3.05
CA PHE A 308 -6.67 0.59 -3.72
C PHE A 308 -6.74 0.46 -5.25
N ASN A 309 -7.31 -0.63 -5.78
CA ASN A 309 -7.43 -0.84 -7.22
C ASN A 309 -8.25 0.23 -7.95
N TYR A 310 -9.06 1.03 -7.25
CA TYR A 310 -9.83 2.12 -7.82
C TYR A 310 -9.11 3.47 -7.78
N VAL A 311 -8.15 3.62 -6.86
CA VAL A 311 -7.49 4.91 -6.63
C VAL A 311 -5.98 4.91 -6.89
N TYR A 312 -5.39 3.74 -7.17
CA TYR A 312 -3.93 3.62 -7.30
C TYR A 312 -3.34 4.55 -8.36
N GLU A 313 -4.04 4.82 -9.46
CA GLU A 313 -3.54 5.74 -10.50
C GLU A 313 -3.48 7.18 -9.98
N THR A 314 -4.52 7.60 -9.25
CA THR A 314 -4.54 8.90 -8.56
C THR A 314 -3.40 9.00 -7.55
N ILE A 315 -3.18 7.94 -6.77
CA ILE A 315 -2.08 7.89 -5.79
C ILE A 315 -0.72 8.02 -6.48
N ILE A 316 -0.44 7.18 -7.48
CA ILE A 316 0.83 7.17 -8.21
C ILE A 316 1.08 8.53 -8.88
N ASN A 317 0.08 9.08 -9.58
CA ASN A 317 0.21 10.39 -10.20
C ASN A 317 0.42 11.48 -9.15
N GLY A 318 -0.25 11.37 -7.99
CA GLY A 318 -0.09 12.29 -6.89
C GLY A 318 1.31 12.30 -6.30
N ILE A 319 1.93 11.14 -6.14
CA ILE A 319 3.33 11.02 -5.71
C ILE A 319 4.25 11.74 -6.70
N VAL A 320 4.08 11.51 -8.00
CA VAL A 320 4.89 12.17 -9.05
C VAL A 320 4.72 13.69 -9.00
N ILE A 321 3.49 14.19 -8.88
CA ILE A 321 3.20 15.63 -8.78
C ILE A 321 3.81 16.22 -7.51
N ALA A 322 3.70 15.53 -6.38
CA ALA A 322 4.26 15.99 -5.11
C ALA A 322 5.80 16.03 -5.15
N LEU A 323 6.43 14.99 -5.71
CA LEU A 323 7.88 14.96 -5.95
C LEU A 323 8.34 16.12 -6.85
N GLN A 324 7.60 16.41 -7.93
CA GLN A 324 7.95 17.52 -8.82
C GLN A 324 7.88 18.87 -8.09
N LYS A 325 6.87 19.09 -7.25
CA LYS A 325 6.77 20.32 -6.43
C LYS A 325 7.93 20.47 -5.45
N VAL A 326 8.40 19.36 -4.87
CA VAL A 326 9.60 19.38 -4.02
C VAL A 326 10.81 19.82 -4.85
N ARG A 327 11.00 19.26 -6.05
CA ARG A 327 12.10 19.64 -6.95
C ARG A 327 12.08 21.11 -7.34
N GLU A 328 10.91 21.64 -7.69
CA GLU A 328 10.73 23.07 -7.96
C GLU A 328 11.10 23.95 -6.76
N ASN A 329 10.85 23.48 -5.54
CA ASN A 329 11.25 24.18 -4.31
C ASN A 329 12.76 24.09 -4.05
N LEU A 330 13.44 23.01 -4.45
CA LEU A 330 14.89 22.87 -4.37
C LEU A 330 15.60 23.88 -5.29
N GLU A 331 15.04 24.11 -6.49
CA GLU A 331 15.60 25.06 -7.46
C GLU A 331 15.48 26.51 -7.03
N LYS A 332 14.37 26.88 -6.36
CA LYS A 332 14.07 28.27 -5.97
C LYS A 332 14.87 28.77 -4.77
N ASN A 333 15.40 27.87 -3.94
CA ASN A 333 16.02 28.22 -2.67
C ASN A 333 17.53 27.97 -2.70
N GLU A 334 18.34 29.00 -2.46
CA GLU A 334 19.81 28.86 -2.34
C GLU A 334 20.21 27.95 -1.17
N TYR A 335 19.38 27.91 -0.11
CA TYR A 335 19.54 27.03 1.04
C TYR A 335 18.29 26.16 1.21
N VAL A 336 18.47 24.85 1.06
CA VAL A 336 17.42 23.86 1.29
C VAL A 336 17.33 23.63 2.79
N ASN A 337 16.34 24.22 3.45
CA ASN A 337 15.99 23.81 4.80
C ASN A 337 15.08 22.56 4.70
N MET A 338 15.67 21.41 5.04
CA MET A 338 15.01 20.11 4.99
C MET A 338 13.78 20.03 5.90
N ASP A 339 13.72 20.83 6.98
CA ASP A 339 12.61 20.82 7.93
C ASP A 339 11.30 21.28 7.26
N TYR A 340 11.36 22.21 6.29
CA TYR A 340 10.16 22.64 5.56
C TYR A 340 9.63 21.58 4.59
N LEU A 341 10.48 20.65 4.16
CA LEU A 341 10.12 19.58 3.23
C LEU A 341 9.74 18.29 3.96
N GLU A 342 10.02 18.17 5.26
CA GLU A 342 9.85 16.94 6.03
C GLU A 342 8.40 16.44 6.03
N ASN A 343 7.41 17.36 6.09
CA ASN A 343 6.00 16.99 6.01
C ASN A 343 5.62 16.37 4.66
N ASP A 344 6.15 16.92 3.56
CA ASP A 344 5.89 16.39 2.22
C ASP A 344 6.65 15.05 2.02
N ILE A 345 7.89 14.94 2.52
CA ILE A 345 8.66 13.68 2.55
C ILE A 345 7.90 12.59 3.30
N LEU A 346 7.41 12.90 4.50
CA LEU A 346 6.69 11.97 5.34
C LEU A 346 5.41 11.48 4.65
N MET A 347 4.62 12.41 4.10
CA MET A 347 3.37 12.09 3.40
C MET A 347 3.62 11.25 2.13
N ILE A 348 4.59 11.63 1.29
CA ILE A 348 4.91 10.90 0.07
C ILE A 348 5.36 9.49 0.42
N SER A 349 6.28 9.34 1.36
CA SER A 349 6.83 8.02 1.66
C SER A 349 5.87 7.11 2.42
N LYS A 350 5.01 7.64 3.30
CA LYS A 350 3.86 6.87 3.81
C LYS A 350 3.02 6.34 2.65
N THR A 351 2.73 7.19 1.66
CA THR A 351 1.97 6.79 0.48
C THR A 351 2.69 5.71 -0.35
N VAL A 352 4.01 5.84 -0.55
CA VAL A 352 4.84 4.84 -1.25
C VAL A 352 4.80 3.51 -0.52
N GLN A 353 4.92 3.52 0.81
CA GLN A 353 4.84 2.33 1.65
C GLN A 353 3.56 1.54 1.39
N PHE A 354 2.42 2.21 1.28
CA PHE A 354 1.14 1.53 1.04
C PHE A 354 1.07 0.90 -0.34
N ILE A 355 1.73 1.51 -1.34
CA ILE A 355 1.87 0.88 -2.65
C ILE A 355 2.71 -0.39 -2.53
N VAL A 356 3.78 -0.37 -1.73
CA VAL A 356 4.61 -1.55 -1.48
C VAL A 356 3.80 -2.64 -0.77
N ASP A 357 3.11 -2.32 0.32
CA ASP A 357 2.20 -3.24 1.06
C ASP A 357 1.15 -3.89 0.14
N MET A 358 0.68 -3.16 -0.88
CA MET A 358 -0.31 -3.65 -1.84
C MET A 358 0.29 -4.38 -3.05
N SER A 359 1.59 -4.24 -3.29
CA SER A 359 2.28 -4.80 -4.45
C SER A 359 2.98 -6.13 -4.13
N GLY A 360 3.43 -6.31 -2.89
CA GLY A 360 4.01 -7.57 -2.44
C GLY A 360 3.00 -8.68 -2.16
N ASN A 361 3.54 -9.88 -2.00
CA ASN A 361 2.93 -11.07 -1.42
C ASN A 361 3.84 -11.64 -0.33
N GLU A 362 3.38 -12.70 0.33
CA GLU A 362 4.03 -13.38 1.45
C GLU A 362 5.48 -13.81 1.15
N LEU A 363 5.81 -14.10 -0.11
CA LEU A 363 7.15 -14.51 -0.55
C LEU A 363 8.04 -13.30 -0.88
N THR A 364 7.48 -12.25 -1.47
CA THR A 364 8.27 -11.09 -1.92
C THR A 364 8.68 -10.16 -0.79
N PHE A 365 7.92 -10.11 0.32
CA PHE A 365 8.23 -9.19 1.42
C PHE A 365 9.56 -9.48 2.10
N GLN A 366 10.06 -10.72 2.00
CA GLN A 366 11.37 -11.10 2.50
C GLN A 366 12.53 -10.41 1.74
N TYR A 367 12.28 -9.89 0.54
CA TYR A 367 13.27 -9.23 -0.31
C TYR A 367 13.09 -7.70 -0.36
N ILE A 368 12.25 -7.11 0.49
CA ILE A 368 11.80 -5.72 0.36
C ILE A 368 12.95 -4.69 0.39
N ASP A 369 13.98 -4.96 1.18
CA ASP A 369 15.14 -4.08 1.35
C ASP A 369 16.25 -4.36 0.32
N HIS A 370 16.08 -5.36 -0.54
CA HIS A 370 17.08 -5.78 -1.51
C HIS A 370 16.99 -4.99 -2.83
N THR A 371 18.14 -4.69 -3.47
CA THR A 371 18.17 -4.00 -4.77
C THR A 371 17.54 -4.82 -5.90
N GLU A 372 17.56 -6.14 -5.77
CA GLU A 372 16.90 -7.06 -6.71
C GLU A 372 15.45 -7.39 -6.35
N PHE A 373 14.82 -6.65 -5.43
CA PHE A 373 13.40 -6.82 -5.09
C PHE A 373 12.55 -6.99 -6.37
N PRO A 374 11.80 -8.10 -6.53
CA PRO A 374 10.96 -8.34 -7.68
C PRO A 374 9.73 -7.42 -7.61
N ALA A 375 9.91 -6.18 -8.05
CA ALA A 375 8.85 -5.19 -8.10
C ALA A 375 7.73 -5.68 -9.04
N GLU A 376 6.61 -6.14 -8.47
CA GLU A 376 5.47 -6.61 -9.24
C GLU A 376 4.34 -5.56 -9.31
N LYS A 377 3.59 -5.62 -10.43
CA LYS A 377 2.31 -4.95 -10.66
C LYS A 377 2.36 -3.43 -10.44
N LYS A 378 2.03 -2.92 -9.24
CA LYS A 378 1.72 -1.50 -9.00
C LYS A 378 2.93 -0.68 -8.54
N TYR A 379 3.82 -1.25 -7.72
CA TYR A 379 5.06 -0.59 -7.36
C TYR A 379 5.97 -0.40 -8.58
N LEU A 380 6.05 -1.40 -9.46
CA LEU A 380 6.80 -1.26 -10.72
C LEU A 380 6.27 -0.10 -11.59
N MET A 381 4.96 0.11 -11.64
CA MET A 381 4.37 1.25 -12.35
C MET A 381 4.76 2.59 -11.73
N LEU A 382 4.81 2.66 -10.40
CA LEU A 382 5.29 3.84 -9.68
C LEU A 382 6.77 4.07 -10.02
N GLU A 383 7.61 3.07 -9.82
CA GLU A 383 9.05 3.11 -10.08
C GLU A 383 9.33 3.64 -11.50
N GLN A 384 8.73 3.06 -12.54
CA GLN A 384 8.90 3.53 -13.92
C GLN A 384 8.50 4.99 -14.14
N LYS A 385 7.46 5.49 -13.45
CA LYS A 385 7.07 6.90 -13.55
C LYS A 385 8.06 7.82 -12.85
N ILE A 386 8.56 7.41 -11.70
CA ILE A 386 9.58 8.16 -10.96
C ILE A 386 10.90 8.16 -11.72
N GLU A 387 11.31 7.04 -12.31
CA GLU A 387 12.49 6.96 -13.18
C GLU A 387 12.39 7.97 -14.34
N ARG A 388 11.29 7.95 -15.09
CA ARG A 388 11.07 8.90 -16.20
C ARG A 388 11.06 10.36 -15.75
N ALA A 389 10.35 10.65 -14.65
CA ALA A 389 10.29 12.01 -14.11
C ALA A 389 11.67 12.49 -13.62
N THR A 390 12.47 11.59 -13.03
CA THR A 390 13.84 11.89 -12.57
C THR A 390 14.80 12.09 -13.74
N GLN A 391 14.72 11.24 -14.77
CA GLN A 391 15.51 11.41 -15.98
C GLN A 391 15.22 12.76 -16.65
N GLN A 392 13.94 13.12 -16.78
CA GLN A 392 13.55 14.40 -17.35
C GLN A 392 14.09 15.58 -16.51
N TYR A 393 13.93 15.51 -15.19
CA TYR A 393 14.46 16.50 -14.27
C TYR A 393 15.98 16.65 -14.39
N TYR A 394 16.72 15.55 -14.45
CA TYR A 394 18.18 15.54 -14.58
C TYR A 394 18.65 16.12 -15.92
N ILE A 395 17.94 15.85 -17.02
CA ILE A 395 18.20 16.48 -18.31
C ILE A 395 18.01 18.00 -18.20
N GLU A 396 16.91 18.47 -17.59
CA GLU A 396 16.62 19.90 -17.43
C GLU A 396 17.71 20.62 -16.62
N ILE A 397 18.05 20.11 -15.44
CA ILE A 397 19.05 20.74 -14.57
C ILE A 397 20.49 20.58 -15.09
N SER A 398 20.76 19.62 -15.99
CA SER A 398 22.09 19.47 -16.61
C SER A 398 22.49 20.66 -17.50
N THR A 399 21.51 21.48 -17.90
CA THR A 399 21.74 22.73 -18.63
C THR A 399 22.24 23.88 -17.73
N LEU A 400 22.13 23.73 -16.40
CA LEU A 400 22.60 24.70 -15.42
C LEU A 400 24.13 24.60 -15.21
N PRO A 401 24.76 25.60 -14.59
CA PRO A 401 26.18 25.51 -14.22
C PRO A 401 26.50 24.24 -13.42
N LEU A 402 27.65 23.62 -13.71
CA LEU A 402 28.04 22.31 -13.16
C LEU A 402 27.91 22.24 -11.63
N CYS A 403 28.32 23.29 -10.92
CA CYS A 403 28.22 23.37 -9.45
C CYS A 403 26.76 23.30 -8.96
N THR A 404 25.84 23.99 -9.64
CA THR A 404 24.40 23.98 -9.32
C THR A 404 23.78 22.62 -9.62
N CYS A 405 24.07 22.05 -10.78
CA CYS A 405 23.61 20.73 -11.20
C CYS A 405 24.00 19.65 -10.17
N LYS A 406 25.29 19.58 -9.78
CA LYS A 406 25.81 18.69 -8.74
C LYS A 406 25.00 18.78 -7.45
N LYS A 407 24.79 20.01 -6.97
CA LYS A 407 24.09 20.28 -5.70
C LYS A 407 22.64 19.79 -5.75
N LEU A 408 21.91 20.12 -6.81
CA LEU A 408 20.50 19.71 -6.98
C LEU A 408 20.36 18.20 -7.13
N MET A 409 21.19 17.56 -7.95
CA MET A 409 21.22 16.10 -8.13
C MET A 409 21.51 15.36 -6.82
N LYS A 410 22.44 15.86 -6.00
CA LYS A 410 22.75 15.27 -4.70
C LYS A 410 21.57 15.37 -3.72
N TYR A 411 20.86 16.49 -3.69
CA TYR A 411 19.67 16.64 -2.86
C TYR A 411 18.52 15.76 -3.33
N ASP A 412 18.30 15.66 -4.63
CA ASP A 412 17.26 14.79 -5.19
C ASP A 412 17.51 13.31 -4.86
N GLU A 413 18.76 12.82 -4.97
CA GLU A 413 19.08 11.45 -4.54
C GLU A 413 18.82 11.23 -3.06
N LEU A 414 19.26 12.15 -2.19
CA LEU A 414 19.00 12.06 -0.76
C LEU A 414 17.50 12.01 -0.49
N PHE A 415 16.72 12.84 -1.17
CA PHE A 415 15.26 12.85 -1.06
C PHE A 415 14.63 11.52 -1.49
N VAL A 416 15.00 11.02 -2.67
CA VAL A 416 14.53 9.75 -3.21
C VAL A 416 14.88 8.58 -2.30
N SER A 417 16.10 8.54 -1.77
CA SER A 417 16.58 7.46 -0.87
C SER A 417 15.81 7.38 0.45
N ARG A 418 15.20 8.49 0.89
CA ARG A 418 14.34 8.51 2.09
C ARG A 418 12.91 8.05 1.82
N ILE A 419 12.53 7.89 0.55
CA ILE A 419 11.13 7.72 0.15
C ILE A 419 10.82 6.40 -0.51
N PHE A 420 11.71 5.95 -1.39
CA PHE A 420 11.50 4.77 -2.24
C PHE A 420 12.34 3.59 -1.77
N LEU A 421 11.97 2.38 -2.21
CA LEU A 421 12.74 1.17 -1.92
C LEU A 421 14.17 1.27 -2.45
N GLN A 422 15.08 0.52 -1.80
CA GLN A 422 16.50 0.47 -2.12
C GLN A 422 16.78 0.24 -3.62
N ARG A 423 16.00 -0.65 -4.26
CA ARG A 423 16.01 -0.87 -5.71
C ARG A 423 15.83 0.42 -6.53
N THR A 424 14.81 1.21 -6.20
CA THR A 424 14.48 2.44 -6.93
C THR A 424 15.55 3.50 -6.67
N SER A 425 16.02 3.61 -5.42
CA SER A 425 17.12 4.51 -5.04
C SER A 425 18.42 4.17 -5.77
N TYR A 426 18.74 2.88 -5.90
CA TYR A 426 19.92 2.41 -6.63
C TYR A 426 19.87 2.79 -8.11
N LYS A 427 18.72 2.63 -8.76
CA LYS A 427 18.53 3.04 -10.16
C LYS A 427 18.67 4.55 -10.35
N ILE A 428 18.12 5.35 -9.43
CA ILE A 428 18.22 6.81 -9.48
C ILE A 428 19.65 7.27 -9.23
N LYS A 429 20.37 6.64 -8.29
CA LYS A 429 21.80 6.84 -8.09
C LYS A 429 22.60 6.58 -9.37
N LYS A 430 22.32 5.47 -10.07
CA LYS A 430 22.94 5.18 -11.38
C LYS A 430 22.66 6.29 -12.40
N MET A 431 21.39 6.69 -12.55
CA MET A 431 21.00 7.79 -13.46
C MET A 431 21.70 9.10 -13.12
N ARG A 432 21.86 9.40 -11.83
CA ARG A 432 22.59 10.58 -11.34
C ARG A 432 24.04 10.54 -11.82
N LEU A 433 24.74 9.45 -11.55
CA LEU A 433 26.16 9.28 -11.90
C LEU A 433 26.38 9.38 -13.42
N GLU A 434 25.52 8.73 -14.22
CA GLU A 434 25.56 8.81 -15.68
C GLU A 434 25.37 10.26 -16.18
N THR A 435 24.35 10.96 -15.68
CA THR A 435 24.07 12.35 -16.11
C THR A 435 25.15 13.32 -15.65
N LEU A 436 25.67 13.13 -14.44
CA LEU A 436 26.72 13.97 -13.89
C LEU A 436 28.01 13.81 -14.70
N LEU A 437 28.39 12.57 -15.03
CA LEU A 437 29.56 12.27 -15.86
C LEU A 437 29.46 12.93 -17.25
N GLN A 438 28.27 12.93 -17.87
CA GLN A 438 28.01 13.66 -19.12
C GLN A 438 28.10 15.19 -18.95
N SER A 439 27.63 15.73 -17.82
CA SER A 439 27.71 17.17 -17.52
C SER A 439 29.17 17.62 -17.35
N TYR A 440 29.98 16.82 -16.65
CA TYR A 440 31.42 17.02 -16.55
C TYR A 440 32.12 16.98 -17.90
N GLN A 441 31.83 15.94 -18.70
CA GLN A 441 32.38 15.80 -20.05
C GLN A 441 32.09 17.04 -20.88
N SER A 442 30.84 17.49 -20.91
CA SER A 442 30.41 18.66 -21.67
C SER A 442 31.13 19.93 -21.20
N HIS A 443 31.20 20.15 -19.89
CA HIS A 443 31.84 21.32 -19.28
C HIS A 443 33.35 21.39 -19.58
N TYR A 444 34.08 20.34 -19.22
CA TYR A 444 35.54 20.34 -19.37
C TYR A 444 35.98 20.21 -20.82
N PHE A 445 35.16 19.61 -21.69
CA PHE A 445 35.45 19.60 -23.13
C PHE A 445 35.29 20.98 -23.76
N SER A 446 34.27 21.76 -23.37
CA SER A 446 34.15 23.16 -23.81
C SER A 446 35.39 23.95 -23.37
N LEU A 447 35.76 23.84 -22.09
CA LEU A 447 36.96 24.48 -21.56
C LEU A 447 38.24 24.03 -22.27
N TYR A 448 38.38 22.74 -22.59
CA TYR A 448 39.53 22.20 -23.32
C TYR A 448 39.61 22.69 -24.78
N LYS A 449 38.46 22.88 -25.42
CA LYS A 449 38.39 23.47 -26.77
C LYS A 449 38.78 24.94 -26.76
N GLU A 450 38.31 25.68 -25.78
CA GLU A 450 38.61 27.11 -25.59
C GLU A 450 40.04 27.34 -25.06
N TYR A 451 40.63 26.33 -24.41
CA TYR A 451 42.00 26.40 -23.91
C TYR A 451 43.01 26.57 -25.05
N GLY A 452 43.50 27.80 -25.17
CA GLY A 452 44.59 28.17 -26.07
C GLY A 452 45.90 27.48 -25.69
N SER A 453 46.67 27.10 -26.71
CA SER A 453 47.90 26.34 -26.58
C SER A 453 49.01 27.15 -25.89
N PHE A 454 49.08 27.10 -24.56
CA PHE A 454 50.29 27.47 -23.83
C PHE A 454 51.17 26.23 -23.73
N PHE A 455 52.22 26.17 -24.55
CA PHE A 455 53.14 25.05 -24.57
C PHE A 455 54.30 25.28 -23.61
N ASN A 456 54.24 24.63 -22.44
CA ASN A 456 55.45 24.26 -21.70
C ASN A 456 55.80 22.82 -22.07
N ASP A 457 56.82 22.64 -22.90
CA ASP A 457 57.22 21.32 -23.42
C ASP A 457 57.87 20.41 -22.35
N GLU A 458 58.19 20.94 -21.17
CA GLU A 458 58.94 20.26 -20.11
C GLU A 458 58.08 19.77 -18.92
N LEU A 459 56.74 19.78 -19.02
CA LEU A 459 55.92 19.32 -17.90
C LEU A 459 56.03 17.79 -17.68
N PRO A 460 56.27 17.34 -16.44
CA PRO A 460 56.27 15.92 -16.10
C PRO A 460 54.90 15.30 -16.38
N THR A 461 54.87 14.00 -16.67
CA THR A 461 53.60 13.31 -16.91
C THR A 461 52.78 13.26 -15.63
N ASP A 462 51.60 13.87 -15.67
CA ASP A 462 50.67 13.91 -14.55
C ASP A 462 49.97 12.56 -14.33
N PRO A 463 49.86 12.04 -13.10
CA PRO A 463 49.09 10.83 -12.81
C PRO A 463 47.65 10.89 -13.31
N PHE A 464 47.01 12.07 -13.31
CA PHE A 464 45.64 12.23 -13.79
C PHE A 464 45.46 11.92 -15.28
N MET A 465 46.53 11.92 -16.08
CA MET A 465 46.45 11.51 -17.48
C MET A 465 45.95 10.06 -17.67
N TYR A 466 46.28 9.17 -16.73
CA TYR A 466 45.96 7.75 -16.84
C TYR A 466 44.60 7.41 -16.20
N THR A 467 43.96 8.41 -15.59
CA THR A 467 42.65 8.27 -14.96
C THR A 467 41.51 8.35 -15.98
N ALA A 468 40.28 8.08 -15.55
CA ALA A 468 39.10 8.18 -16.41
C ALA A 468 38.95 9.58 -17.02
N PHE A 469 39.23 10.63 -16.25
CA PHE A 469 39.22 12.02 -16.71
C PHE A 469 40.24 12.25 -17.83
N GLY A 470 41.49 11.79 -17.66
CA GLY A 470 42.51 11.89 -18.69
C GLY A 470 42.11 11.17 -19.98
N LYS A 471 41.64 9.91 -19.84
CA LYS A 471 41.13 9.11 -20.97
C LYS A 471 39.96 9.77 -21.69
N MET A 472 39.06 10.42 -20.96
CA MET A 472 37.93 11.14 -21.52
C MET A 472 38.36 12.30 -22.43
N LEU A 473 39.43 13.02 -22.08
CA LEU A 473 40.01 14.05 -22.95
C LEU A 473 40.70 13.43 -24.18
N PHE A 474 41.46 12.33 -23.99
CA PHE A 474 42.12 11.61 -25.08
C PHE A 474 41.16 11.05 -26.12
N ASN A 475 40.05 10.44 -25.68
CA ASN A 475 39.07 9.83 -26.56
C ASN A 475 38.37 10.86 -27.46
N ASN A 476 38.35 12.14 -27.05
CA ASN A 476 37.76 13.23 -27.81
C ASN A 476 38.78 14.01 -28.69
N ASP A 477 40.08 13.78 -28.51
CA ASP A 477 41.16 14.38 -29.29
C ASP A 477 42.31 13.36 -29.42
N SER A 478 42.24 12.50 -30.45
CA SER A 478 43.23 11.44 -30.69
C SER A 478 44.43 11.92 -31.51
N SER A 479 44.64 13.24 -31.64
CA SER A 479 45.76 13.79 -32.41
C SER A 479 47.11 13.54 -31.71
N LEU A 480 48.21 13.41 -32.46
CA LEU A 480 49.56 13.27 -31.88
C LEU A 480 49.95 14.44 -30.96
N THR A 481 49.36 15.62 -31.15
CA THR A 481 49.51 16.82 -30.32
C THR A 481 48.64 16.82 -29.07
N SER A 482 47.64 15.94 -28.98
CA SER A 482 46.67 15.94 -27.88
C SER A 482 47.29 15.58 -26.54
N THR A 483 48.27 14.67 -26.52
CA THR A 483 48.95 14.28 -25.27
C THR A 483 49.57 15.48 -24.56
N LYS A 484 50.26 16.36 -25.31
CA LYS A 484 50.86 17.58 -24.75
C LYS A 484 49.79 18.59 -24.34
N LYS A 485 48.76 18.78 -25.17
CA LYS A 485 47.66 19.71 -24.87
C LYS A 485 46.88 19.29 -23.61
N ILE A 486 46.62 17.99 -23.46
CA ILE A 486 45.94 17.41 -22.29
C ILE A 486 46.79 17.60 -21.02
N LYS A 487 48.10 17.35 -21.07
CA LYS A 487 49.00 17.63 -19.94
C LYS A 487 48.89 19.07 -19.46
N ASN A 488 49.02 20.01 -20.40
CA ASN A 488 49.00 21.44 -20.07
C ASN A 488 47.62 21.89 -19.58
N PHE A 489 46.55 21.29 -20.12
CA PHE A 489 45.19 21.54 -19.66
C PHE A 489 44.91 21.01 -18.25
N ILE A 490 45.40 19.81 -17.91
CA ILE A 490 45.30 19.28 -16.54
C ILE A 490 46.02 20.21 -15.56
N GLU A 491 47.22 20.68 -15.92
CA GLU A 491 47.96 21.64 -15.09
C GLU A 491 47.21 22.99 -14.97
N TYR A 492 46.59 23.46 -16.06
CA TYR A 492 45.73 24.64 -16.02
C TYR A 492 44.56 24.48 -15.05
N ILE A 493 43.88 23.32 -15.04
CA ILE A 493 42.80 23.02 -14.09
C ILE A 493 43.32 23.06 -12.64
N LYS A 494 44.51 22.52 -12.39
CA LYS A 494 45.16 22.56 -11.07
C LYS A 494 45.44 23.98 -10.61
N VAL A 495 46.04 24.80 -11.47
CA VAL A 495 46.33 26.22 -11.18
C VAL A 495 45.04 26.99 -10.90
N LYS A 496 43.93 26.65 -11.58
CA LYS A 496 42.60 27.23 -11.34
C LYS A 496 41.89 26.66 -10.11
N SER A 497 42.54 25.83 -9.30
CA SER A 497 41.99 25.21 -8.08
C SER A 497 40.77 24.29 -8.33
N HIS A 498 40.69 23.70 -9.52
CA HIS A 498 39.64 22.75 -9.91
C HIS A 498 40.10 21.28 -9.84
N THR A 499 41.19 20.98 -9.12
CA THR A 499 41.70 19.59 -9.00
C THR A 499 40.68 18.65 -8.38
N ASN A 500 39.86 19.13 -7.45
CA ASN A 500 38.80 18.34 -6.83
C ASN A 500 37.77 17.85 -7.85
N ASP A 501 37.53 18.60 -8.92
CA ASP A 501 36.61 18.20 -9.97
C ASP A 501 37.14 17.00 -10.78
N ILE A 502 38.46 16.91 -11.00
CA ILE A 502 39.11 15.76 -11.63
C ILE A 502 38.97 14.51 -10.74
N VAL A 503 39.22 14.67 -9.44
CA VAL A 503 39.09 13.58 -8.46
C VAL A 503 37.63 13.09 -8.40
N GLU A 504 36.68 14.01 -8.30
CA GLU A 504 35.26 13.69 -8.27
C GLU A 504 34.79 13.00 -9.55
N TYR A 505 35.24 13.43 -10.74
CA TYR A 505 34.96 12.74 -12.01
C TYR A 505 35.41 11.27 -11.99
N ASN A 506 36.65 11.03 -11.55
CA ASN A 506 37.20 9.69 -11.49
C ASN A 506 36.47 8.80 -10.47
N ASN A 507 36.06 9.37 -9.34
CA ASN A 507 35.26 8.66 -8.35
C ASN A 507 33.88 8.28 -8.90
N ILE A 508 33.21 9.20 -9.62
CA ILE A 508 31.92 8.95 -10.28
C ILE A 508 32.04 7.82 -11.31
N ASP A 509 33.07 7.84 -12.15
CA ASP A 509 33.31 6.80 -13.16
C ASP A 509 33.56 5.43 -12.50
N GLY A 510 34.39 5.39 -11.45
CA GLY A 510 34.65 4.18 -10.67
C GLY A 510 33.38 3.59 -10.04
N GLU A 511 32.60 4.43 -9.36
CA GLU A 511 31.34 4.03 -8.73
C GLU A 511 30.31 3.52 -9.76
N LEU A 512 30.24 4.17 -10.93
CA LEU A 512 29.36 3.74 -12.01
C LEU A 512 29.77 2.38 -12.61
N GLU A 513 31.07 2.12 -12.73
CA GLU A 513 31.58 0.82 -13.20
C GLU A 513 31.32 -0.31 -12.19
N GLU A 514 31.41 -0.02 -10.88
CA GLU A 514 31.02 -0.98 -9.83
C GLU A 514 29.53 -1.32 -9.91
N ILE A 515 28.68 -0.31 -10.11
CA ILE A 515 27.24 -0.46 -10.31
C ILE A 515 26.92 -1.30 -11.56
N LYS A 516 27.61 -1.06 -12.68
CA LYS A 516 27.41 -1.82 -13.94
C LYS A 516 27.84 -3.27 -13.82
N LYS A 517 28.87 -3.56 -13.03
CA LYS A 517 29.35 -4.92 -12.78
C LYS A 517 28.49 -5.70 -11.79
N GLY A 518 27.47 -5.06 -11.19
CA GLY A 518 26.63 -5.66 -10.14
C GLY A 518 27.44 -6.01 -8.90
N LEU A 519 28.53 -5.28 -8.63
CA LEU A 519 29.46 -5.56 -7.53
C LEU A 519 29.11 -4.79 -6.25
N CYS A 520 28.24 -3.79 -6.29
CA CYS A 520 27.94 -2.96 -5.11
C CYS A 520 27.16 -3.68 -4.00
N ASP A 521 26.46 -4.79 -4.28
CA ASP A 521 25.62 -5.46 -3.27
C ASP A 521 25.93 -6.95 -3.07
N LYS A 522 26.99 -7.51 -3.69
CA LYS A 522 27.39 -8.91 -3.43
C LYS A 522 27.93 -9.15 -2.01
N ASN A 523 28.30 -8.09 -1.30
CA ASN A 523 28.67 -8.18 0.11
C ASN A 523 27.44 -8.24 1.04
N GLU A 524 26.24 -8.14 0.47
CA GLU A 524 24.98 -8.58 1.06
C GLU A 524 24.49 -9.83 0.29
N GLU A 525 25.37 -10.82 0.03
CA GLU A 525 24.99 -12.20 0.34
C GLU A 525 24.68 -12.24 1.85
N ILE A 526 23.57 -11.61 2.23
CA ILE A 526 22.91 -11.94 3.47
C ILE A 526 22.36 -13.32 3.12
N GLU A 527 23.18 -14.33 3.45
CA GLU A 527 22.70 -15.41 4.28
C GLU A 527 21.76 -14.77 5.32
N TYR A 528 20.49 -14.55 4.94
CA TYR A 528 19.40 -14.50 5.88
C TYR A 528 19.18 -15.95 6.29
N ILE A 529 20.25 -16.57 6.81
CA ILE A 529 20.11 -17.48 7.90
C ILE A 529 19.56 -16.56 8.99
N ASN A 530 18.23 -16.56 9.16
CA ASN A 530 17.70 -16.29 10.47
C ASN A 530 18.44 -17.30 11.38
N GLU A 531 19.56 -16.89 11.99
CA GLU A 531 20.48 -17.78 12.72
C GLU A 531 19.79 -18.45 13.93
N GLY A 532 18.57 -18.00 14.27
CA GLY A 532 17.66 -18.68 15.20
C GLY A 532 16.61 -19.62 14.60
N GLN A 533 16.38 -19.65 13.27
CA GLN A 533 15.22 -20.34 12.67
C GLN A 533 15.49 -21.23 11.44
N GLY A 534 16.71 -21.33 10.92
CA GLY A 534 17.07 -22.41 9.97
C GLY A 534 16.29 -22.44 8.64
N PHE A 535 15.78 -21.31 8.16
CA PHE A 535 15.11 -21.23 6.85
C PHE A 535 16.11 -20.81 5.75
N SER A 536 16.63 -21.78 4.99
CA SER A 536 17.11 -21.49 3.63
C SER A 536 15.89 -21.40 2.72
N LEU A 537 15.57 -20.22 2.20
CA LEU A 537 14.43 -19.99 1.30
C LEU A 537 14.74 -20.42 -0.13
N GLU A 538 15.01 -21.71 -0.32
CA GLU A 538 14.79 -22.36 -1.60
C GLU A 538 13.27 -22.57 -1.78
N ILE A 539 12.55 -21.52 -2.19
CA ILE A 539 11.15 -21.68 -2.62
C ILE A 539 11.21 -22.35 -4.00
N PRO A 540 10.68 -23.58 -4.17
CA PRO A 540 10.64 -24.24 -5.46
C PRO A 540 9.89 -23.37 -6.48
N LYS A 541 10.34 -23.38 -7.73
CA LYS A 541 9.70 -22.63 -8.83
C LYS A 541 8.21 -22.94 -8.94
N GLU A 542 7.83 -24.19 -8.64
CA GLU A 542 6.47 -24.69 -8.57
C GLU A 542 5.64 -23.96 -7.50
N GLU A 543 6.19 -23.74 -6.30
CA GLU A 543 5.51 -23.00 -5.25
C GLU A 543 5.32 -21.53 -5.66
N SER A 544 6.36 -20.87 -6.19
CA SER A 544 6.23 -19.49 -6.71
C SER A 544 5.14 -19.37 -7.81
N MET A 545 5.10 -20.34 -8.73
CA MET A 545 4.04 -20.43 -9.74
C MET A 545 2.65 -20.60 -9.11
N PHE A 546 2.51 -21.40 -8.06
CA PHE A 546 1.22 -21.62 -7.40
C PHE A 546 0.64 -20.35 -6.78
N PHE A 547 1.46 -19.51 -6.15
CA PHE A 547 1.02 -18.23 -5.56
C PHE A 547 0.61 -17.21 -6.63
N SER A 548 1.35 -17.15 -7.75
CA SER A 548 1.00 -16.25 -8.86
C SER A 548 -0.33 -16.61 -9.54
N LEU A 549 -0.67 -17.91 -9.58
CA LEU A 549 -1.89 -18.41 -10.21
C LEU A 549 -3.18 -18.07 -9.45
N ALA A 550 -3.13 -17.78 -8.14
CA ALA A 550 -4.32 -17.55 -7.32
C ALA A 550 -5.22 -16.39 -7.82
N ASP A 551 -4.67 -15.46 -8.60
CA ASP A 551 -5.42 -14.35 -9.20
C ASP A 551 -6.16 -14.72 -10.51
N ASP A 552 -5.70 -15.76 -11.22
CA ASP A 552 -6.00 -16.02 -12.65
C ASP A 552 -6.55 -17.43 -12.96
N ILE A 553 -6.44 -18.40 -12.05
CA ILE A 553 -6.92 -19.78 -12.24
C ILE A 553 -8.34 -19.99 -11.67
N ASP A 554 -9.11 -20.92 -12.26
CA ASP A 554 -10.43 -21.31 -11.74
C ASP A 554 -10.33 -22.00 -10.38
N VAL A 555 -11.36 -21.90 -9.53
CA VAL A 555 -11.40 -22.53 -8.21
C VAL A 555 -11.26 -24.06 -8.29
N GLU A 556 -11.89 -24.70 -9.28
CA GLU A 556 -11.84 -26.15 -9.47
C GLU A 556 -10.45 -26.60 -9.92
N ASP A 557 -9.80 -25.82 -10.77
CA ASP A 557 -8.44 -26.11 -11.25
C ASP A 557 -7.39 -25.77 -10.18
N PHE A 558 -7.57 -24.67 -9.43
CA PHE A 558 -6.80 -24.36 -8.24
C PHE A 558 -6.87 -25.50 -7.23
N GLU A 559 -8.08 -26.02 -6.97
CA GLU A 559 -8.29 -27.11 -6.03
C GLU A 559 -7.60 -28.39 -6.49
N LYS A 560 -7.62 -28.70 -7.79
CA LYS A 560 -6.88 -29.85 -8.33
C LYS A 560 -5.38 -29.68 -8.14
N VAL A 561 -4.82 -28.51 -8.45
CA VAL A 561 -3.39 -28.24 -8.24
C VAL A 561 -3.06 -28.33 -6.76
N ALA A 562 -3.84 -27.71 -5.88
CA ALA A 562 -3.66 -27.76 -4.42
C ALA A 562 -3.67 -29.20 -3.87
N LYS A 563 -4.59 -30.06 -4.35
CA LYS A 563 -4.73 -31.45 -3.89
C LYS A 563 -3.72 -32.41 -4.53
N TYR A 564 -3.37 -32.19 -5.79
CA TYR A 564 -2.69 -33.19 -6.61
C TYR A 564 -1.27 -32.80 -7.03
N GLY A 565 -0.89 -31.53 -6.95
CA GLY A 565 0.36 -30.99 -7.49
C GLY A 565 0.20 -30.44 -8.91
N PHE A 566 1.25 -29.80 -9.44
CA PHE A 566 1.37 -29.56 -10.88
C PHE A 566 1.61 -30.90 -11.57
N LYS A 567 0.86 -31.19 -12.63
CA LYS A 567 1.08 -32.35 -13.50
C LYS A 567 1.69 -31.92 -14.82
#